data_AF-A0A8J6U474-F1
#
_entry.id   AF-A0A8J6U474-F1
#
_cell.length_a   1.000
_cell.length_b   1.000
_cell.length_c   1.000
_cell.angle_alpha   90.00
_cell.angle_beta   90.00
_cell.angle_gamma   90.00
#
_symmetry.space_group_name_H-M   'P 1'
#
loop_
_entity.id
_entity.type
_entity.pdbx_description
1 polymer ?
#
loop_
_entity_poly.entity_id
_entity_poly.type
_entity_poly.pdbx_seq_one_letter_code
_entity_poly.pdbx_strand_id
1 'polypeptide(L)'
;MKRQKDEEIDILKEVYQTQKINGNIIKNETPDFIIIDKEKNLKIGIEITTLYDNELGPISSDEKFAKKFIANHRPDLKKKNKKNKRFKNMWVAKIEKNPYISGSVNTDYTIVQSNDFGDFLDFFDKTINRKSEHYHENPKGLEFVNLIIKNKGGLLSNPKLDMTLFYNFIRKHGLLKTIINSNFQEIYFISKFKMGKLLIPLKWFVFFSEFLIFSKFWKQADFVKESMKSNLNDKINNFIIILLHLGFNNIYLYKEDEFKYIMFGNKYIKFHPHENTLKEVTFFTVELTKLKKAENHFNYKDYYFLFIKYNEFRNKVSPKFKDEDFIKLD
;
A
#
# COMPACT_ATOMS: atom_id res chain seq x y z
N MET A 1 15.51 21.97 2.69
CA MET A 1 14.88 21.79 1.37
C MET A 1 15.74 20.99 0.40
N LYS A 2 16.96 21.42 0.02
CA LYS A 2 17.79 20.72 -0.99
C LYS A 2 18.08 19.24 -0.62
N ARG A 3 18.56 18.99 0.60
CA ARG A 3 18.86 17.64 1.14
C ARG A 3 17.67 16.67 1.15
N GLN A 4 16.46 17.18 1.44
CA GLN A 4 15.23 16.38 1.46
C GLN A 4 14.82 15.95 0.05
N LYS A 5 14.89 16.87 -0.93
CA LYS A 5 14.58 16.55 -2.34
C LYS A 5 15.61 15.60 -2.97
N ASP A 6 16.84 15.60 -2.49
CA ASP A 6 17.87 14.64 -2.93
C ASP A 6 17.58 13.23 -2.35
N GLU A 7 17.22 13.13 -1.06
CA GLU A 7 16.74 11.87 -0.47
C GLU A 7 15.51 11.31 -1.20
N GLU A 8 14.55 12.17 -1.53
CA GLU A 8 13.35 11.77 -2.30
C GLU A 8 13.69 11.29 -3.72
N ILE A 9 14.70 11.88 -4.37
CA ILE A 9 15.20 11.39 -5.67
C ILE A 9 15.78 9.98 -5.56
N ASP A 10 16.53 9.70 -4.50
CA ASP A 10 17.12 8.38 -4.32
C ASP A 10 16.03 7.33 -4.10
N ILE A 11 14.99 7.67 -3.31
CA ILE A 11 13.79 6.84 -3.14
C ILE A 11 13.09 6.60 -4.48
N LEU A 12 12.92 7.65 -5.28
CA LEU A 12 12.32 7.54 -6.62
C LEU A 12 13.12 6.56 -7.49
N LYS A 13 14.44 6.69 -7.51
CA LYS A 13 15.32 5.81 -8.29
C LYS A 13 15.23 4.36 -7.81
N GLU A 14 15.16 4.10 -6.51
CA GLU A 14 14.96 2.74 -5.95
C GLU A 14 13.72 2.03 -6.53
N VAL A 15 12.65 2.76 -6.84
CA VAL A 15 11.43 2.19 -7.45
C VAL A 15 11.56 2.10 -8.97
N TYR A 16 11.92 3.20 -9.63
CA TYR A 16 11.78 3.34 -11.07
C TYR A 16 12.97 2.79 -11.88
N GLN A 17 14.16 2.68 -11.30
CA GLN A 17 15.28 1.97 -11.95
C GLN A 17 15.02 0.46 -12.01
N THR A 18 14.51 -0.13 -10.93
CA THR A 18 14.16 -1.55 -10.86
C THR A 18 13.07 -1.92 -11.87
N GLN A 19 12.17 -0.98 -12.18
CA GLN A 19 11.10 -1.13 -13.17
C GLN A 19 11.53 -0.79 -14.61
N LYS A 20 12.81 -0.41 -14.84
CA LYS A 20 13.40 -0.08 -16.16
C LYS A 20 12.65 1.01 -16.94
N ILE A 21 12.21 2.06 -16.26
CA ILE A 21 11.42 3.12 -16.90
C ILE A 21 12.34 4.15 -17.56
N ASN A 22 12.21 4.32 -18.89
CA ASN A 22 12.95 5.31 -19.67
C ASN A 22 12.18 6.63 -19.72
N GLY A 23 12.23 7.41 -18.64
CA GLY A 23 11.50 8.67 -18.50
C GLY A 23 12.37 9.85 -18.07
N ASN A 24 11.92 11.06 -18.39
CA ASN A 24 12.50 12.29 -17.83
C ASN A 24 11.82 12.61 -16.50
N ILE A 25 12.61 12.96 -15.47
CA ILE A 25 12.11 13.29 -14.12
C ILE A 25 12.11 14.80 -13.94
N ILE A 26 10.95 15.36 -13.61
CA ILE A 26 10.76 16.78 -13.28
C ILE A 26 10.44 16.89 -11.79
N LYS A 27 11.19 17.73 -11.06
CA LYS A 27 10.85 18.10 -9.67
C LYS A 27 9.62 19.02 -9.70
N ASN A 28 8.64 18.73 -8.87
CA ASN A 28 7.41 19.51 -8.78
C ASN A 28 6.99 19.66 -7.30
N GLU A 29 6.05 20.57 -7.02
CA GLU A 29 5.55 20.78 -5.65
C GLU A 29 4.40 19.86 -5.29
N THR A 30 3.51 19.56 -6.25
CA THR A 30 2.39 18.63 -6.07
C THR A 30 1.99 18.06 -7.43
N PRO A 31 2.24 16.78 -7.72
CA PRO A 31 2.98 15.80 -6.90
C PRO A 31 4.48 16.12 -6.81
N ASP A 32 5.20 15.46 -5.89
CA ASP A 32 6.64 15.70 -5.64
C ASP A 32 7.52 15.60 -6.89
N PHE A 33 7.18 14.67 -7.79
CA PHE A 33 7.83 14.51 -9.08
C PHE A 33 6.82 14.21 -10.18
N ILE A 34 7.20 14.56 -11.41
CA ILE A 34 6.52 14.13 -12.62
C ILE A 34 7.50 13.32 -13.44
N ILE A 35 7.11 12.10 -13.82
CA ILE A 35 7.84 11.29 -14.79
C ILE A 35 7.15 11.43 -16.14
N ILE A 36 7.92 11.81 -17.16
CA ILE A 36 7.46 11.86 -18.54
C ILE A 36 8.00 10.63 -19.27
N ASP A 37 7.10 9.76 -19.73
CA ASP A 37 7.40 8.65 -20.63
C ASP A 37 7.92 9.22 -21.96
N LYS A 38 9.16 8.86 -22.34
CA LYS A 38 9.79 9.40 -23.56
C LYS A 38 9.15 8.90 -24.84
N GLU A 39 8.52 7.73 -24.82
CA GLU A 39 7.97 7.10 -26.02
C GLU A 39 6.52 7.54 -26.25
N LYS A 40 5.75 7.69 -25.17
CA LYS A 40 4.31 7.99 -25.25
C LYS A 40 3.94 9.42 -24.90
N ASN A 41 4.91 10.23 -24.44
CA ASN A 41 4.69 11.60 -23.94
C ASN A 41 3.63 11.69 -22.81
N LEU A 42 3.44 10.60 -22.08
CA LEU A 42 2.49 10.50 -20.98
C LEU A 42 3.16 10.95 -19.68
N LYS A 43 2.40 11.62 -18.82
CA LYS A 43 2.89 12.22 -17.58
C LYS A 43 2.29 11.53 -16.37
N ILE A 44 3.14 11.03 -15.49
CA ILE A 44 2.75 10.36 -14.25
C ILE A 44 3.22 11.18 -13.07
N GLY A 45 2.34 11.40 -12.11
CA GLY A 45 2.65 12.02 -10.84
C GLY A 45 3.24 11.04 -9.85
N ILE A 46 4.27 11.44 -9.10
CA ILE A 46 4.84 10.66 -8.01
C ILE A 46 4.83 11.46 -6.72
N GLU A 47 4.13 10.93 -5.73
CA GLU A 47 4.15 11.41 -4.35
C GLU A 47 5.10 10.54 -3.53
N ILE A 48 5.94 11.14 -2.68
CA ILE A 48 6.87 10.39 -1.82
C ILE A 48 6.61 10.76 -0.36
N THR A 49 6.52 9.74 0.50
CA THR A 49 6.43 9.95 1.95
C THR A 49 7.28 8.94 2.70
N THR A 50 7.73 9.34 3.88
CA THR A 50 8.34 8.43 4.84
C THR A 50 7.29 7.95 5.82
N LEU A 51 7.28 6.66 6.10
CA LEU A 51 6.50 6.04 7.18
C LEU A 51 7.42 5.70 8.34
N TYR A 52 6.94 5.97 9.55
CA TYR A 52 7.60 5.60 10.79
C TYR A 52 6.72 4.60 11.53
N ASP A 53 7.26 3.92 12.53
CA ASP A 53 6.49 2.94 13.30
C ASP A 53 5.27 3.58 14.02
N ASN A 54 5.34 4.88 14.30
CA ASN A 54 4.28 5.67 14.93
C ASN A 54 4.47 7.18 14.67
N GLU A 55 3.58 7.99 15.22
CA GLU A 55 3.63 9.47 15.18
C GLU A 55 4.88 10.07 15.86
N LEU A 56 5.61 9.30 16.68
CA LEU A 56 6.79 9.71 17.45
C LEU A 56 8.12 9.46 16.74
N GLY A 57 8.16 8.61 15.71
CA GLY A 57 9.35 8.38 14.90
C GLY A 57 9.91 9.63 14.19
N PRO A 58 9.07 10.52 13.62
CA PRO A 58 9.53 11.81 13.11
C PRO A 58 10.11 12.69 14.24
N ILE A 59 9.51 12.64 15.42
CA ILE A 59 9.85 13.45 16.59
C ILE A 59 11.25 13.13 17.14
N SER A 60 11.68 11.87 17.13
CA SER A 60 13.04 11.51 17.54
C SER A 60 14.12 11.90 16.52
N SER A 61 13.73 12.20 15.27
CA SER A 61 14.65 12.50 14.16
C SER A 61 14.69 13.97 13.73
N ASP A 62 13.74 14.80 14.18
CA ASP A 62 13.63 16.23 13.85
C ASP A 62 13.34 17.06 15.10
N GLU A 63 14.34 17.87 15.50
CA GLU A 63 14.29 18.74 16.69
C GLU A 63 13.14 19.76 16.65
N LYS A 64 12.74 20.23 15.47
CA LYS A 64 11.64 21.19 15.30
C LYS A 64 10.29 20.50 15.54
N PHE A 65 10.13 19.27 15.06
CA PHE A 65 8.96 18.44 15.34
C PHE A 65 8.88 18.03 16.80
N ALA A 66 10.01 17.65 17.41
CA ALA A 66 10.09 17.36 18.84
C ALA A 66 9.63 18.55 19.70
N LYS A 67 10.16 19.75 19.42
CA LYS A 67 9.79 20.98 20.11
C LYS A 67 8.29 21.30 19.96
N LYS A 68 7.72 21.10 18.77
CA LYS A 68 6.28 21.31 18.50
C LYS A 68 5.41 20.27 19.24
N PHE A 69 5.83 19.02 19.26
CA PHE A 69 5.11 17.95 19.95
C PHE A 69 5.11 18.14 21.47
N ILE A 70 6.27 18.41 22.06
CA ILE A 70 6.41 18.72 23.50
C ILE A 70 5.57 19.94 23.87
N ALA A 71 5.60 20.99 23.04
CA ALA A 71 4.81 22.20 23.24
C ALA A 71 3.29 21.97 23.24
N ASN A 72 2.80 20.99 22.49
CA ASN A 72 1.38 20.68 22.36
C ASN A 72 0.89 19.69 23.43
N HIS A 73 1.73 18.75 23.86
CA HIS A 73 1.34 17.63 24.73
C HIS A 73 1.77 17.81 26.19
N ARG A 74 2.77 18.67 26.45
CA ARG A 74 3.18 19.10 27.79
C ARG A 74 3.16 20.63 27.90
N PRO A 75 1.96 21.26 27.79
CA PRO A 75 1.83 22.71 27.93
C PRO A 75 2.22 23.22 29.33
N ASP A 76 2.25 22.32 30.34
CA ASP A 76 2.81 22.55 31.68
C ASP A 76 4.28 22.96 31.65
N LEU A 77 5.07 22.48 30.67
CA LEU A 77 6.47 22.85 30.49
C LEU A 77 6.64 24.26 29.88
N LYS A 78 5.62 24.80 29.20
CA LYS A 78 5.62 26.18 28.70
C LYS A 78 5.26 27.21 29.76
N LYS A 79 4.61 26.80 30.85
CA LYS A 79 3.99 27.74 31.79
C LYS A 79 4.14 27.26 33.22
N LYS A 80 5.25 27.67 33.84
CA LYS A 80 5.30 28.11 35.25
C LYS A 80 4.38 29.34 35.53
N ASN A 81 3.32 29.56 34.75
CA ASN A 81 2.29 30.57 35.05
C ASN A 81 0.92 30.21 34.46
N LYS A 82 0.03 29.87 35.40
CA LYS A 82 -1.45 30.02 35.43
C LYS A 82 -2.33 29.01 34.66
N LYS A 83 -2.81 28.05 35.47
CA LYS A 83 -4.20 27.60 35.75
C LYS A 83 -5.17 27.26 34.59
N ASN A 84 -5.71 26.02 34.72
CA ASN A 84 -6.93 25.41 34.12
C ASN A 84 -6.88 25.02 32.63
N LYS A 85 -7.48 23.93 32.12
CA LYS A 85 -8.09 22.68 32.66
C LYS A 85 -8.27 21.71 31.46
N ARG A 86 -8.08 20.40 31.72
CA ARG A 86 -8.65 19.18 31.08
C ARG A 86 -8.56 18.95 29.56
N PHE A 87 -7.83 17.89 29.18
CA PHE A 87 -8.22 16.95 28.11
C PHE A 87 -8.01 15.50 28.58
N LYS A 88 -8.96 14.63 28.19
CA LYS A 88 -9.09 13.21 28.54
C LYS A 88 -8.27 12.35 27.56
N ASN A 89 -7.59 11.35 28.11
CA ASN A 89 -7.08 10.12 27.50
C ASN A 89 -6.38 10.23 26.13
N MET A 90 -5.03 10.23 26.15
CA MET A 90 -4.21 9.81 25.01
C MET A 90 -2.98 9.08 25.55
N TRP A 91 -2.68 7.94 24.95
CA TRP A 91 -1.70 6.95 25.39
C TRP A 91 -0.33 7.59 25.64
N VAL A 92 0.15 7.44 26.87
CA VAL A 92 1.29 8.19 27.40
C VAL A 92 2.58 7.57 26.87
N ALA A 93 3.28 8.29 25.99
CA ALA A 93 4.73 8.11 25.87
C ALA A 93 5.35 8.37 27.25
N LYS A 94 6.05 7.38 27.83
CA LYS A 94 6.72 7.58 29.11
C LYS A 94 7.92 8.49 28.86
N ILE A 95 7.87 9.69 29.41
CA ILE A 95 8.98 10.65 29.40
C ILE A 95 9.76 10.46 30.70
N GLU A 96 10.93 9.82 30.63
CA GLU A 96 11.85 9.69 31.77
C GLU A 96 13.08 10.56 31.57
N LYS A 97 13.54 11.21 32.65
CA LYS A 97 14.86 11.85 32.69
C LYS A 97 15.91 10.75 32.63
N ASN A 98 16.78 10.78 31.62
CA ASN A 98 17.92 9.87 31.55
C ASN A 98 19.21 10.62 31.95
N PRO A 99 19.71 10.44 33.18
CA PRO A 99 20.91 11.14 33.65
C PRO A 99 22.23 10.64 33.03
N TYR A 100 22.21 9.65 32.12
CA TYR A 100 23.42 8.99 31.62
C TYR A 100 23.73 9.21 30.13
N ILE A 101 22.95 10.00 29.38
CA ILE A 101 23.22 10.25 27.95
C ILE A 101 23.96 11.59 27.78
N SER A 102 25.28 11.54 27.83
CA SER A 102 26.15 12.60 27.31
C SER A 102 26.35 12.38 25.81
N GLY A 103 25.50 12.98 24.97
CA GLY A 103 25.66 12.88 23.52
C GLY A 103 24.50 13.46 22.71
N SER A 104 24.62 14.74 22.37
CA SER A 104 23.98 15.43 21.23
C SER A 104 22.51 15.08 20.87
N VAL A 105 21.61 14.98 21.84
CA VAL A 105 20.17 15.22 21.61
C VAL A 105 19.71 16.20 22.66
N ASN A 106 19.28 17.38 22.21
CA ASN A 106 19.07 18.57 23.05
C ASN A 106 17.72 18.55 23.78
N THR A 107 17.35 17.41 24.39
CA THR A 107 16.21 17.27 25.29
C THR A 107 16.49 16.15 26.29
N ASP A 108 16.44 16.43 27.60
CA ASP A 108 16.63 15.51 28.75
C ASP A 108 15.61 14.35 28.85
N TYR A 109 14.99 13.95 27.74
CA TYR A 109 13.75 13.19 27.72
C TYR A 109 13.81 12.10 26.66
N THR A 110 13.63 10.85 27.08
CA THR A 110 13.36 9.73 26.16
C THR A 110 11.86 9.57 26.02
N ILE A 111 11.34 9.60 24.79
CA ILE A 111 9.93 9.32 24.49
C ILE A 111 9.84 7.84 24.10
N VAL A 112 9.34 6.99 25.00
CA VAL A 112 9.14 5.56 24.73
C VAL A 112 7.65 5.26 24.55
N GLN A 113 7.26 4.79 23.37
CA GLN A 113 5.98 4.12 23.14
C GLN A 113 6.26 2.65 22.82
N SER A 114 5.56 1.75 23.50
CA SER A 114 5.51 0.34 23.10
C SER A 114 4.60 0.26 21.88
N ASN A 115 5.19 0.14 20.69
CA ASN A 115 4.41 0.00 19.46
C ASN A 115 4.01 -1.46 19.30
N ASP A 116 2.72 -1.73 19.34
CA ASP A 116 2.22 -2.98 18.79
C ASP A 116 2.03 -2.85 17.26
N PHE A 117 1.78 -3.97 16.60
CA PHE A 117 1.62 -4.00 15.16
C PHE A 117 0.32 -3.31 14.69
N GLY A 118 -0.69 -3.21 15.55
CA GLY A 118 -1.94 -2.52 15.24
C GLY A 118 -1.73 -1.01 15.10
N ASP A 119 -1.02 -0.40 16.05
CA ASP A 119 -0.69 1.04 16.01
C ASP A 119 0.04 1.42 14.72
N PHE A 120 0.98 0.57 14.27
CA PHE A 120 1.68 0.77 12.99
C PHE A 120 0.71 0.77 11.81
N LEU A 121 -0.25 -0.17 11.76
CA LEU A 121 -1.22 -0.24 10.67
C LEU A 121 -2.20 0.93 10.68
N ASP A 122 -2.60 1.42 11.85
CA ASP A 122 -3.41 2.63 11.99
C ASP A 122 -2.67 3.87 11.50
N PHE A 123 -1.38 3.99 11.82
CA PHE A 123 -0.57 5.10 11.34
C PHE A 123 -0.34 5.02 9.82
N PHE A 124 -0.13 3.81 9.30
CA PHE A 124 -0.02 3.55 7.87
C PHE A 124 -1.33 3.93 7.14
N ASP A 125 -2.46 3.50 7.68
CA ASP A 125 -3.80 3.80 7.18
C ASP A 125 -4.03 5.32 7.07
N LYS A 126 -3.82 6.05 8.17
CA LYS A 126 -3.91 7.52 8.21
C LYS A 126 -2.98 8.18 7.20
N THR A 127 -1.76 7.66 7.03
CA THR A 127 -0.78 8.22 6.09
C THR A 127 -1.26 8.13 4.65
N ILE A 128 -1.80 6.98 4.23
CA ILE A 128 -2.35 6.80 2.89
C ILE A 128 -3.59 7.67 2.71
N ASN A 129 -4.54 7.65 3.65
CA ASN A 129 -5.78 8.43 3.55
C ASN A 129 -5.50 9.93 3.38
N ARG A 130 -4.65 10.49 4.26
CA ARG A 130 -4.26 11.91 4.18
C ARG A 130 -3.65 12.27 2.83
N LYS A 131 -2.80 11.42 2.26
CA LYS A 131 -2.20 11.66 0.93
C LYS A 131 -3.22 11.49 -0.19
N SER A 132 -4.12 10.51 -0.08
CA SER A 132 -5.16 10.23 -1.07
C SER A 132 -6.18 11.37 -1.21
N GLU A 133 -6.52 12.05 -0.11
CA GLU A 133 -7.45 13.20 -0.10
C GLU A 133 -7.04 14.33 -1.06
N HIS A 134 -5.74 14.49 -1.33
CA HIS A 134 -5.21 15.52 -2.21
C HIS A 134 -5.41 15.22 -3.71
N TYR A 135 -5.77 13.97 -4.03
CA TYR A 135 -5.82 13.45 -5.41
C TYR A 135 -7.20 12.89 -5.78
N HIS A 136 -8.29 13.41 -5.18
CA HIS A 136 -9.66 13.00 -5.55
C HIS A 136 -10.01 13.28 -7.01
N GLU A 137 -9.44 14.33 -7.58
CA GLU A 137 -9.48 14.61 -9.02
C GLU A 137 -8.07 14.45 -9.57
N ASN A 138 -7.92 13.77 -10.72
CA ASN A 138 -6.62 13.64 -11.38
C ASN A 138 -6.06 15.05 -11.63
N PRO A 139 -4.83 15.38 -11.18
CA PRO A 139 -4.24 16.68 -11.44
C PRO A 139 -4.19 16.94 -12.94
N LYS A 140 -4.59 18.14 -13.38
CA LYS A 140 -4.67 18.48 -14.81
C LYS A 140 -3.35 18.15 -15.53
N GLY A 141 -3.44 17.32 -16.57
CA GLY A 141 -2.31 16.94 -17.41
C GLY A 141 -1.46 15.78 -16.89
N LEU A 142 -1.91 15.09 -15.83
CA LEU A 142 -1.37 13.80 -15.42
C LEU A 142 -2.36 12.67 -15.72
N GLU A 143 -1.85 11.53 -16.16
CA GLU A 143 -2.65 10.31 -16.35
C GLU A 143 -3.14 9.76 -15.02
N PHE A 144 -2.23 9.69 -14.05
CA PHE A 144 -2.47 9.22 -12.70
C PHE A 144 -1.32 9.61 -11.78
N VAL A 145 -1.49 9.32 -10.48
CA VAL A 145 -0.47 9.54 -9.45
C VAL A 145 -0.15 8.22 -8.74
N ASN A 146 1.14 7.92 -8.56
CA ASN A 146 1.62 6.85 -7.69
C ASN A 146 2.12 7.41 -6.36
N LEU A 147 2.01 6.62 -5.29
CA LEU A 147 2.58 6.94 -3.98
C LEU A 147 3.75 6.02 -3.67
N ILE A 148 4.89 6.57 -3.25
CA ILE A 148 6.00 5.81 -2.68
C ILE A 148 6.05 6.07 -1.17
N ILE A 149 6.07 4.99 -0.39
CA ILE A 149 6.14 5.02 1.07
C ILE A 149 7.39 4.28 1.50
N LYS A 150 8.39 5.00 2.01
CA LYS A 150 9.59 4.40 2.59
C LYS A 150 9.43 4.23 4.09
N ASN A 151 9.41 2.99 4.56
CA ASN A 151 9.46 2.70 5.99
C ASN A 151 10.87 2.98 6.53
N LYS A 152 10.97 3.90 7.50
CA LYS A 152 12.19 4.12 8.31
C LYS A 152 12.10 3.42 9.68
N GLY A 153 10.97 2.81 10.00
CA GLY A 153 10.74 2.07 11.24
C GLY A 153 11.43 0.70 11.29
N GLY A 154 11.65 0.20 12.51
CA GLY A 154 12.31 -1.08 12.76
C GLY A 154 11.35 -2.26 12.92
N LEU A 155 10.04 -2.00 13.07
CA LEU A 155 9.05 -3.02 13.44
C LEU A 155 8.99 -4.18 12.45
N LEU A 156 9.07 -3.87 11.14
CA LEU A 156 8.96 -4.86 10.07
C LEU A 156 10.20 -5.75 9.90
N SER A 157 11.33 -5.38 10.53
CA SER A 157 12.55 -6.19 10.53
C SER A 157 12.50 -7.36 11.53
N ASN A 158 11.39 -7.53 12.26
CA ASN A 158 11.21 -8.63 13.20
C ASN A 158 11.33 -10.00 12.49
N PRO A 159 12.23 -10.91 12.94
CA PRO A 159 12.42 -12.22 12.33
C PRO A 159 11.18 -13.13 12.33
N LYS A 160 10.18 -12.83 13.16
CA LYS A 160 8.91 -13.55 13.20
C LYS A 160 7.88 -13.00 12.22
N LEU A 161 8.10 -11.82 11.65
CA LEU A 161 7.18 -11.20 10.69
C LEU A 161 7.63 -11.52 9.27
N ASP A 162 6.93 -12.46 8.64
CA ASP A 162 7.07 -12.74 7.21
C ASP A 162 5.97 -12.02 6.39
N MET A 163 6.05 -12.13 5.07
CA MET A 163 5.07 -11.53 4.16
C MET A 163 3.67 -12.13 4.31
N THR A 164 3.58 -13.39 4.74
CA THR A 164 2.30 -14.06 5.01
C THR A 164 1.59 -13.43 6.19
N LEU A 165 2.31 -13.22 7.29
CA LEU A 165 1.82 -12.57 8.51
C LEU A 165 1.55 -11.09 8.26
N PHE A 166 2.43 -10.40 7.53
CA PHE A 166 2.22 -9.01 7.12
C PHE A 166 0.87 -8.83 6.39
N TYR A 167 0.62 -9.67 5.37
CA TYR A 167 -0.66 -9.65 4.66
C TYR A 167 -1.85 -9.98 5.57
N ASN A 168 -1.72 -11.00 6.42
CA ASN A 168 -2.79 -11.39 7.35
C ASN A 168 -3.19 -10.27 8.30
N PHE A 169 -2.23 -9.46 8.74
CA PHE A 169 -2.51 -8.28 9.54
C PHE A 169 -3.20 -7.19 8.72
N ILE A 170 -2.69 -6.83 7.54
CA ILE A 170 -3.34 -5.87 6.62
C ILE A 170 -4.80 -6.28 6.38
N ARG A 171 -5.01 -7.57 6.08
CA ARG A 171 -6.30 -8.14 5.73
C ARG A 171 -7.37 -7.99 6.81
N LYS A 172 -6.97 -8.02 8.08
CA LYS A 172 -7.85 -7.89 9.25
C LYS A 172 -7.98 -6.44 9.73
N HIS A 173 -7.31 -5.50 9.07
CA HIS A 173 -7.23 -4.09 9.43
C HIS A 173 -7.99 -3.20 8.43
N GLY A 174 -8.32 -1.97 8.84
CA GLY A 174 -8.89 -0.94 7.94
C GLY A 174 -7.98 -0.61 6.75
N LEU A 175 -6.67 -0.82 6.93
CA LEU A 175 -5.62 -0.56 5.94
C LEU A 175 -5.87 -1.29 4.61
N LEU A 176 -6.47 -2.49 4.63
CA LEU A 176 -6.85 -3.20 3.40
C LEU A 176 -7.74 -2.34 2.51
N LYS A 177 -8.82 -1.77 3.09
CA LYS A 177 -9.78 -0.94 2.35
C LYS A 177 -9.12 0.34 1.87
N THR A 178 -8.27 0.94 2.70
CA THR A 178 -7.53 2.16 2.36
C THR A 178 -6.56 1.95 1.20
N ILE A 179 -5.80 0.84 1.18
CA ILE A 179 -4.93 0.49 0.04
C ILE A 179 -5.76 0.38 -1.24
N ILE A 180 -6.83 -0.41 -1.21
CA ILE A 180 -7.66 -0.69 -2.39
C ILE A 180 -8.34 0.57 -2.93
N ASN A 181 -8.93 1.38 -2.04
CA ASN A 181 -9.76 2.54 -2.39
C ASN A 181 -8.98 3.84 -2.55
N SER A 182 -7.68 3.87 -2.26
CA SER A 182 -6.87 5.07 -2.46
C SER A 182 -6.91 5.56 -3.91
N ASN A 183 -6.81 6.88 -4.09
CA ASN A 183 -6.81 7.54 -5.40
C ASN A 183 -5.50 7.36 -6.17
N PHE A 184 -4.48 6.77 -5.56
CA PHE A 184 -3.24 6.42 -6.26
C PHE A 184 -3.45 5.26 -7.22
N GLN A 185 -2.76 5.25 -8.35
CA GLN A 185 -2.76 4.09 -9.23
C GLN A 185 -2.09 2.91 -8.53
N GLU A 186 -0.87 3.08 -8.03
CA GLU A 186 -0.18 2.12 -7.16
C GLU A 186 0.46 2.81 -5.95
N ILE A 187 0.59 2.07 -4.85
CA ILE A 187 1.34 2.45 -3.66
C ILE A 187 2.56 1.53 -3.54
N TYR A 188 3.75 2.05 -3.79
CA TYR A 188 5.00 1.34 -3.60
C TYR A 188 5.48 1.46 -2.17
N PHE A 189 5.52 0.36 -1.44
CA PHE A 189 6.02 0.32 -0.07
C PHE A 189 7.43 -0.27 -0.02
N ILE A 190 8.38 0.53 0.46
CA ILE A 190 9.77 0.12 0.64
C ILE A 190 10.00 -0.15 2.12
N SER A 191 10.38 -1.37 2.49
CA SER A 191 10.69 -1.70 3.88
C SER A 191 11.69 -2.84 4.00
N LYS A 192 12.37 -2.90 5.15
CA LYS A 192 13.22 -4.02 5.53
C LYS A 192 12.39 -5.09 6.26
N PHE A 193 12.45 -6.31 5.74
CA PHE A 193 11.91 -7.54 6.32
C PHE A 193 13.05 -8.50 6.64
N LYS A 194 12.74 -9.65 7.25
CA LYS A 194 13.71 -10.73 7.51
C LYS A 194 14.51 -11.13 6.25
N MET A 195 13.84 -11.19 5.10
CA MET A 195 14.43 -11.62 3.83
C MET A 195 15.26 -10.54 3.11
N GLY A 196 15.34 -9.33 3.67
CA GLY A 196 16.05 -8.19 3.08
C GLY A 196 15.17 -6.95 2.92
N LYS A 197 15.70 -5.98 2.19
CA LYS A 197 14.96 -4.76 1.80
C LYS A 197 14.08 -5.09 0.59
N LEU A 198 12.80 -4.80 0.69
CA LEU A 198 11.81 -5.15 -0.33
C LEU A 198 11.11 -3.92 -0.88
N LEU A 199 10.77 -3.97 -2.16
CA LEU A 199 9.81 -3.11 -2.84
C LEU A 199 8.49 -3.87 -3.02
N ILE A 200 7.43 -3.40 -2.39
CA ILE A 200 6.11 -4.04 -2.40
C ILE A 200 5.10 -3.11 -3.09
N PRO A 201 4.66 -3.38 -4.33
CA PRO A 201 3.50 -2.71 -4.91
C PRO A 201 2.24 -3.18 -4.15
N LEU A 202 1.70 -2.36 -3.25
CA LEU A 202 0.71 -2.81 -2.26
C LEU A 202 -0.62 -3.23 -2.88
N LYS A 203 -1.14 -2.49 -3.87
CA LYS A 203 -2.40 -2.88 -4.52
C LYS A 203 -2.24 -4.21 -5.24
N TRP A 204 -1.14 -4.37 -5.98
CA TRP A 204 -0.79 -5.65 -6.59
C TRP A 204 -0.61 -6.77 -5.55
N PHE A 205 0.11 -6.50 -4.47
CA PHE A 205 0.36 -7.47 -3.40
C PHE A 205 -0.93 -7.96 -2.77
N VAL A 206 -1.87 -7.06 -2.45
CA VAL A 206 -3.19 -7.44 -1.93
C VAL A 206 -3.94 -8.29 -2.96
N PHE A 207 -3.99 -7.84 -4.22
CA PHE A 207 -4.67 -8.56 -5.29
C PHE A 207 -4.12 -9.99 -5.48
N PHE A 208 -2.80 -10.13 -5.59
CA PHE A 208 -2.14 -11.42 -5.74
C PHE A 208 -2.40 -12.34 -4.54
N SER A 209 -2.37 -11.78 -3.33
CA SER A 209 -2.68 -12.52 -2.10
C SER A 209 -4.11 -13.06 -2.10
N GLU A 210 -5.10 -12.25 -2.49
CA GLU A 210 -6.49 -12.72 -2.61
C GLU A 210 -6.65 -13.74 -3.73
N PHE A 211 -5.90 -13.61 -4.84
CA PHE A 211 -5.90 -14.59 -5.91
C PHE A 211 -5.37 -15.95 -5.47
N LEU A 212 -4.30 -15.99 -4.67
CA LEU A 212 -3.76 -17.24 -4.11
C LEU A 212 -4.78 -17.92 -3.19
N ILE A 213 -5.42 -17.16 -2.30
CA ILE A 213 -6.46 -17.67 -1.40
C ILE A 213 -7.66 -18.18 -2.20
N PHE A 214 -8.15 -17.38 -3.16
CA PHE A 214 -9.27 -17.74 -4.01
C PHE A 214 -8.96 -18.96 -4.87
N SER A 215 -7.75 -19.08 -5.40
CA SER A 215 -7.33 -20.26 -6.16
C SER A 215 -7.41 -21.54 -5.35
N LYS A 216 -7.08 -21.48 -4.06
CA LYS A 216 -7.21 -22.63 -3.15
C LYS A 216 -8.68 -22.91 -2.84
N PHE A 217 -9.46 -21.87 -2.53
CA PHE A 217 -10.90 -21.98 -2.32
C PHE A 217 -11.61 -22.63 -3.50
N TRP A 218 -11.36 -22.14 -4.73
CA TRP A 218 -11.99 -22.62 -5.96
C TRP A 218 -11.77 -24.12 -6.18
N LYS A 219 -10.55 -24.61 -5.90
CA LYS A 219 -10.23 -26.04 -5.99
C LYS A 219 -10.94 -26.88 -4.92
N GLN A 220 -11.09 -26.34 -3.72
CA GLN A 220 -11.61 -27.06 -2.54
C GLN A 220 -13.13 -26.96 -2.37
N ALA A 221 -13.79 -26.00 -3.01
CA ALA A 221 -15.22 -25.80 -2.91
C ALA A 221 -15.97 -27.01 -3.50
N ASP A 222 -16.80 -27.65 -2.68
CA ASP A 222 -17.62 -28.81 -3.01
C ASP A 222 -18.83 -28.43 -3.89
N PHE A 223 -19.38 -27.23 -3.70
CA PHE A 223 -20.48 -26.69 -4.48
C PHE A 223 -20.06 -26.19 -5.89
N VAL A 224 -18.76 -26.13 -6.18
CA VAL A 224 -18.25 -25.79 -7.53
C VAL A 224 -18.05 -27.10 -8.31
N LYS A 225 -18.74 -27.24 -9.44
CA LYS A 225 -18.62 -28.42 -10.32
C LYS A 225 -17.19 -28.57 -10.82
N GLU A 226 -16.71 -29.81 -10.96
CA GLU A 226 -15.33 -30.09 -11.42
C GLU A 226 -15.05 -29.50 -12.81
N SER A 227 -16.04 -29.52 -13.70
CA SER A 227 -15.95 -28.88 -15.04
C SER A 227 -15.74 -27.36 -14.99
N MET A 228 -16.19 -26.69 -13.92
CA MET A 228 -15.95 -25.26 -13.71
C MET A 228 -14.59 -25.01 -13.03
N LYS A 229 -14.10 -25.98 -12.24
CA LYS A 229 -12.80 -25.87 -11.58
C LYS A 229 -11.64 -25.85 -12.56
N SER A 230 -11.75 -26.63 -13.64
CA SER A 230 -10.76 -26.70 -14.73
C SER A 230 -10.88 -25.55 -15.74
N ASN A 231 -11.98 -24.79 -15.73
CA ASN A 231 -12.20 -23.65 -16.61
C ASN A 231 -11.59 -22.37 -16.01
N LEU A 232 -10.50 -21.87 -16.60
CA LEU A 232 -9.83 -20.64 -16.13
C LEU A 232 -10.75 -19.42 -16.25
N ASN A 233 -11.57 -19.34 -17.30
CA ASN A 233 -12.47 -18.21 -17.50
C ASN A 233 -13.53 -18.12 -16.38
N ASP A 234 -14.10 -19.26 -15.97
CA ASP A 234 -15.06 -19.30 -14.86
C ASP A 234 -14.40 -18.89 -13.55
N LYS A 235 -13.21 -19.44 -13.26
CA LYS A 235 -12.43 -19.06 -12.08
C LYS A 235 -12.17 -17.56 -12.03
N ILE A 236 -11.74 -16.97 -13.14
CA ILE A 236 -11.39 -15.55 -13.20
C ILE A 236 -12.63 -14.66 -13.06
N ASN A 237 -13.73 -14.95 -13.76
CA ASN A 237 -14.96 -14.16 -13.64
C ASN A 237 -15.48 -14.18 -12.20
N ASN A 238 -15.49 -15.35 -11.55
CA ASN A 238 -15.90 -15.49 -10.16
C ASN A 238 -14.94 -14.77 -9.20
N PHE A 239 -13.63 -14.80 -9.48
CA PHE A 239 -12.66 -14.03 -8.70
C PHE A 239 -12.89 -12.52 -8.79
N ILE A 240 -13.16 -11.99 -9.99
CA ILE A 240 -13.46 -10.57 -10.19
C ILE A 240 -14.68 -10.16 -9.35
N ILE A 241 -15.73 -10.97 -9.36
CA ILE A 241 -16.93 -10.71 -8.55
C ILE A 241 -16.60 -10.68 -7.05
N ILE A 242 -15.77 -11.60 -6.57
CA ILE A 242 -15.28 -11.59 -5.19
C ILE A 242 -14.53 -10.29 -4.87
N LEU A 243 -13.66 -9.83 -5.76
CA LEU A 243 -12.91 -8.60 -5.55
C LEU A 243 -13.83 -7.37 -5.50
N LEU A 244 -14.86 -7.31 -6.35
CA LEU A 244 -15.87 -6.25 -6.29
C LEU A 244 -16.55 -6.21 -4.92
N HIS A 245 -16.94 -7.38 -4.37
CA HIS A 245 -17.51 -7.46 -3.01
C HIS A 245 -16.53 -7.10 -1.89
N LEU A 246 -15.23 -7.29 -2.11
CA LEU A 246 -14.18 -6.82 -1.19
C LEU A 246 -13.95 -5.29 -1.28
N GLY A 247 -14.53 -4.61 -2.27
CA GLY A 247 -14.43 -3.17 -2.49
C GLY A 247 -13.42 -2.74 -3.55
N PHE A 248 -12.89 -3.66 -4.37
CA PHE A 248 -12.02 -3.28 -5.48
C PHE A 248 -12.84 -2.65 -6.60
N ASN A 249 -12.81 -1.31 -6.70
CA ASN A 249 -13.61 -0.59 -7.70
C ASN A 249 -12.85 -0.32 -9.01
N ASN A 250 -11.52 -0.41 -9.00
CA ASN A 250 -10.66 -0.12 -10.14
C ASN A 250 -10.30 -1.38 -10.96
N ILE A 251 -11.26 -2.30 -11.08
CA ILE A 251 -11.11 -3.49 -11.91
C ILE A 251 -11.63 -3.15 -13.30
N TYR A 252 -10.72 -3.14 -14.26
CA TYR A 252 -11.08 -2.92 -15.66
C TYR A 252 -10.99 -4.23 -16.41
N LEU A 253 -12.04 -4.51 -17.18
CA LEU A 253 -12.05 -5.60 -18.13
C LEU A 253 -11.85 -5.01 -19.52
N TYR A 254 -10.81 -5.50 -20.17
CA TYR A 254 -10.59 -5.24 -21.57
C TYR A 254 -10.67 -6.57 -22.32
N LYS A 255 -11.39 -6.58 -23.44
CA LYS A 255 -11.39 -7.69 -24.38
C LYS A 255 -10.82 -7.16 -25.69
N GLU A 256 -9.68 -7.70 -26.06
CA GLU A 256 -9.03 -7.46 -27.35
C GLU A 256 -8.72 -8.82 -27.93
N ASP A 257 -9.25 -9.05 -29.13
CA ASP A 257 -9.20 -10.34 -29.80
C ASP A 257 -9.72 -11.48 -28.88
N GLU A 258 -8.85 -12.45 -28.62
CA GLU A 258 -9.13 -13.61 -27.75
C GLU A 258 -8.75 -13.36 -26.28
N PHE A 259 -8.12 -12.24 -25.91
CA PHE A 259 -7.59 -12.03 -24.57
C PHE A 259 -8.53 -11.24 -23.65
N LYS A 260 -8.47 -11.56 -22.36
CA LYS A 260 -9.07 -10.76 -21.30
C LYS A 260 -7.99 -10.22 -20.37
N TYR A 261 -8.15 -8.97 -19.97
CA TYR A 261 -7.22 -8.27 -19.09
C TYR A 261 -7.91 -7.90 -17.78
N ILE A 262 -7.22 -8.12 -16.66
CA ILE A 262 -7.63 -7.61 -15.35
C ILE A 262 -6.54 -6.69 -14.83
N MET A 263 -6.88 -5.42 -14.64
CA MET A 263 -5.91 -4.38 -14.26
C MET A 263 -6.00 -4.03 -12.78
N PHE A 264 -4.84 -3.91 -12.14
CA PHE A 264 -4.68 -3.42 -10.77
C PHE A 264 -3.41 -2.59 -10.67
N GLY A 265 -3.57 -1.29 -10.39
CA GLY A 265 -2.45 -0.37 -10.37
C GLY A 265 -1.65 -0.38 -11.66
N ASN A 266 -0.33 -0.50 -11.59
CA ASN A 266 0.56 -0.50 -12.77
C ASN A 266 0.79 -1.91 -13.38
N LYS A 267 -0.03 -2.88 -13.01
CA LYS A 267 0.07 -4.27 -13.48
C LYS A 267 -1.27 -4.78 -13.99
N TYR A 268 -1.21 -5.68 -14.96
CA TYR A 268 -2.38 -6.43 -15.38
C TYR A 268 -2.10 -7.91 -15.53
N ILE A 269 -3.13 -8.70 -15.29
CA ILE A 269 -3.17 -10.10 -15.70
C ILE A 269 -3.74 -10.16 -17.11
N LYS A 270 -2.97 -10.71 -18.05
CA LYS A 270 -3.46 -11.13 -19.38
C LYS A 270 -3.75 -12.61 -19.34
N PHE A 271 -4.97 -13.00 -19.72
CA PHE A 271 -5.31 -14.41 -19.85
C PHE A 271 -5.98 -14.72 -21.18
N HIS A 272 -5.66 -15.89 -21.70
CA HIS A 272 -6.25 -16.46 -22.90
C HIS A 272 -7.32 -17.48 -22.47
N PRO A 273 -8.62 -17.23 -22.73
CA PRO A 273 -9.70 -18.12 -22.34
C PRO A 273 -9.57 -19.54 -22.91
N HIS A 274 -9.01 -19.68 -24.11
CA HIS A 274 -8.84 -20.97 -24.79
C HIS A 274 -7.55 -21.73 -24.44
N GLU A 275 -6.44 -21.04 -24.11
CA GLU A 275 -5.16 -21.70 -23.80
C GLU A 275 -5.00 -22.00 -22.29
N ASN A 276 -5.92 -21.54 -21.43
CA ASN A 276 -5.79 -21.64 -19.97
C ASN A 276 -4.46 -21.08 -19.42
N THR A 277 -3.86 -20.10 -20.11
CA THR A 277 -2.62 -19.45 -19.71
C THR A 277 -2.89 -18.12 -19.00
N LEU A 278 -2.08 -17.84 -17.98
CA LEU A 278 -2.12 -16.59 -17.21
C LEU A 278 -0.73 -15.96 -17.24
N LYS A 279 -0.62 -14.75 -17.78
CA LYS A 279 0.64 -13.99 -17.85
C LYS A 279 0.49 -12.67 -17.11
N GLU A 280 1.39 -12.41 -16.17
CA GLU A 280 1.54 -11.11 -15.54
C GLU A 280 2.29 -10.17 -16.48
N VAL A 281 1.79 -8.96 -16.67
CA VAL A 281 2.48 -7.92 -17.43
C VAL A 281 2.49 -6.64 -16.61
N THR A 282 3.68 -6.05 -16.48
CA THR A 282 3.85 -4.73 -15.88
C THR A 282 3.80 -3.69 -16.98
N PHE A 283 3.07 -2.61 -16.75
CA PHE A 283 3.01 -1.49 -17.68
C PHE A 283 3.31 -0.19 -16.95
N PHE A 284 3.93 0.73 -17.67
CA PHE A 284 4.16 2.07 -17.16
C PHE A 284 2.98 2.99 -17.44
N THR A 285 2.44 2.88 -18.65
CA THR A 285 1.24 3.58 -19.12
C THR A 285 0.56 2.69 -20.15
N VAL A 286 -0.77 2.64 -20.14
CA VAL A 286 -1.50 2.01 -21.25
C VAL A 286 -2.51 3.03 -21.77
N GLU A 287 -2.43 3.33 -23.07
CA GLU A 287 -3.53 3.97 -23.78
C GLU A 287 -4.69 2.98 -23.82
N LEU A 288 -5.62 3.12 -22.89
CA LEU A 288 -6.74 2.20 -22.78
C LEU A 288 -8.02 2.93 -23.13
N THR A 289 -8.10 3.33 -24.38
CA THR A 289 -9.24 4.02 -24.98
C THR A 289 -10.52 3.17 -25.03
N LYS A 290 -10.54 1.98 -24.40
CA LYS A 290 -11.63 0.99 -24.45
C LYS A 290 -11.91 0.23 -23.14
N LEU A 291 -11.48 0.73 -21.97
CA LEU A 291 -11.81 0.04 -20.71
C LEU A 291 -13.29 0.15 -20.38
N LYS A 292 -13.87 -0.97 -19.96
CA LYS A 292 -15.15 -0.98 -19.27
C LYS A 292 -14.91 -1.47 -17.84
N LYS A 293 -15.47 -0.76 -16.86
CA LYS A 293 -15.41 -1.18 -15.46
C LYS A 293 -16.08 -2.54 -15.30
N ALA A 294 -15.48 -3.42 -14.50
CA ALA A 294 -16.01 -4.76 -14.25
C ALA A 294 -17.41 -4.73 -13.63
N GLU A 295 -17.70 -3.71 -12.80
CA GLU A 295 -19.01 -3.51 -12.17
C GLU A 295 -20.17 -3.44 -13.18
N ASN A 296 -19.91 -2.99 -14.41
CA ASN A 296 -20.91 -2.89 -15.46
C ASN A 296 -21.22 -4.23 -16.16
N HIS A 297 -20.47 -5.31 -15.86
CA HIS A 297 -20.61 -6.61 -16.53
C HIS A 297 -21.21 -7.70 -15.64
N PHE A 298 -21.29 -7.49 -14.32
CA PHE A 298 -21.74 -8.52 -13.39
C PHE A 298 -22.86 -7.98 -12.49
N ASN A 299 -23.95 -8.73 -12.37
CA ASN A 299 -24.93 -8.49 -11.32
C ASN A 299 -24.41 -9.07 -10.00
N TYR A 300 -23.73 -8.24 -9.20
CA TYR A 300 -23.05 -8.66 -7.97
C TYR A 300 -23.98 -9.32 -6.94
N LYS A 301 -25.30 -9.02 -6.98
CA LYS A 301 -26.30 -9.59 -6.06
C LYS A 301 -26.46 -11.11 -6.23
N ASP A 302 -26.26 -11.60 -7.46
CA ASP A 302 -26.46 -13.02 -7.80
C ASP A 302 -25.36 -13.92 -7.22
N TYR A 303 -24.26 -13.34 -6.74
CA TYR A 303 -23.07 -14.06 -6.27
C TYR A 303 -22.81 -13.91 -4.77
N TYR A 304 -23.79 -13.41 -4.02
CA TYR A 304 -23.65 -13.19 -2.58
C TYR A 304 -23.32 -14.50 -1.82
N PHE A 305 -23.89 -15.62 -2.24
CA PHE A 305 -23.57 -16.93 -1.66
C PHE A 305 -22.08 -17.30 -1.81
N LEU A 306 -21.53 -17.13 -3.02
CA LEU A 306 -20.12 -17.40 -3.29
C LEU A 306 -19.22 -16.52 -2.42
N PHE A 307 -19.58 -15.24 -2.25
CA PHE A 307 -18.83 -14.31 -1.41
C PHE A 307 -18.85 -14.70 0.07
N ILE A 308 -19.99 -15.13 0.62
CA ILE A 308 -20.08 -15.63 2.00
C ILE A 308 -19.15 -16.85 2.17
N LYS A 309 -19.26 -17.85 1.28
CA LYS A 309 -18.42 -19.06 1.36
C LYS A 309 -16.94 -18.76 1.21
N TYR A 310 -16.60 -17.83 0.33
CA TYR A 310 -15.24 -17.36 0.20
C TYR A 310 -14.75 -16.68 1.48
N ASN A 311 -15.54 -15.82 2.12
CA ASN A 311 -15.14 -15.16 3.37
C ASN A 311 -14.95 -16.12 4.54
N GLU A 312 -15.83 -17.12 4.69
CA GLU A 312 -15.68 -18.20 5.68
C GLU A 312 -14.34 -18.94 5.50
N PHE A 313 -13.97 -19.22 4.25
CA PHE A 313 -12.70 -19.86 3.90
C PHE A 313 -11.50 -18.92 4.11
N ARG A 314 -11.60 -17.70 3.60
CA ARG A 314 -10.57 -16.66 3.62
C ARG A 314 -10.07 -16.45 5.04
N ASN A 315 -10.94 -16.34 6.04
CA ASN A 315 -10.55 -16.09 7.42
C ASN A 315 -9.71 -17.21 8.08
N LYS A 316 -9.70 -18.42 7.49
CA LYS A 316 -8.98 -19.60 8.00
C LYS A 316 -7.71 -19.91 7.21
N VAL A 317 -7.50 -19.22 6.09
CA VAL A 317 -6.43 -19.54 5.14
C VAL A 317 -5.53 -18.32 4.95
N SER A 318 -4.23 -18.60 4.94
CA SER A 318 -3.17 -17.66 4.61
C SER A 318 -2.63 -17.94 3.21
N PRO A 319 -2.24 -16.90 2.45
CA PRO A 319 -1.47 -17.12 1.22
C PRO A 319 -0.12 -17.76 1.58
N LYS A 320 0.49 -18.47 0.62
CA LYS A 320 1.86 -18.96 0.75
C LYS A 320 2.70 -18.24 -0.29
N PHE A 321 3.70 -17.51 0.16
CA PHE A 321 4.65 -16.83 -0.71
C PHE A 321 5.98 -17.56 -0.74
N LYS A 322 6.71 -17.36 -1.83
CA LYS A 322 8.11 -17.70 -2.00
C LYS A 322 8.94 -16.42 -2.05
N ASP A 323 10.22 -16.52 -1.75
CA ASP A 323 11.16 -15.40 -1.83
C ASP A 323 11.22 -14.75 -3.22
N GLU A 324 11.04 -15.55 -4.28
CA GLU A 324 11.02 -15.11 -5.69
C GLU A 324 9.79 -14.27 -6.06
N ASP A 325 8.75 -14.25 -5.22
CA ASP A 325 7.54 -13.44 -5.45
C ASP A 325 7.76 -11.95 -5.16
N PHE A 326 8.91 -11.57 -4.59
CA PHE A 326 9.18 -10.21 -4.11
C PHE A 326 10.37 -9.54 -4.79
N ILE A 327 10.25 -8.23 -5.00
CA ILE A 327 11.32 -7.41 -5.55
C ILE A 327 12.28 -7.06 -4.41
N LYS A 328 13.44 -7.73 -4.38
CA LYS A 328 14.54 -7.41 -3.46
C LYS A 328 15.28 -6.17 -3.97
N LEU A 329 15.58 -5.25 -3.06
CA LEU A 329 16.41 -4.08 -3.31
C LEU A 329 17.78 -4.31 -2.67
N ASP A 330 18.81 -3.80 -3.34
CA ASP A 330 20.20 -3.85 -2.88
C ASP A 330 20.44 -2.96 -1.65
#